data_AF-A0A5C8SEB5-F1
#
_entry.id   AF-A0A5C8SEB5-F1
#
_cell.length_a   1.000
_cell.length_b   1.000
_cell.length_c   1.000
_cell.angle_alpha   90.00
_cell.angle_beta   90.00
_cell.angle_gamma   90.00
#
_symmetry.space_group_name_H-M   'P 1'
#
loop_
_entity.id
_entity.type
_entity.pdbx_description
1 polymer ?
#
loop_
_entity_poly.entity_id
_entity_poly.type
_entity_poly.pdbx_seq_one_letter_code
_entity_poly.pdbx_strand_id
1 'polypeptide(L)' 'MSSTPTRCIALTKELEAYLRSQVASGRYASASEVVRSALRLMIDREGAILVPRAGVAGPKAGHKSA' A
#
# COMPACT_ATOMS: atom_id res chain seq x y z
N MET A 1 -12.34 -11.08 -4.81
CA MET A 1 -11.66 -9.85 -5.24
C MET A 1 -11.11 -9.16 -4.00
N SER A 2 -9.78 -9.03 -3.87
CA SER A 2 -9.17 -8.39 -2.70
C SER A 2 -9.38 -6.88 -2.81
N SER A 3 -10.47 -6.36 -2.25
CA SER A 3 -10.73 -4.93 -2.22
C SER A 3 -9.81 -4.29 -1.20
N THR A 4 -8.83 -3.49 -1.65
CA THR A 4 -8.04 -2.64 -0.76
C THR A 4 -8.92 -1.44 -0.40
N PRO A 5 -9.36 -1.28 0.86
CA PRO A 5 -10.26 -0.19 1.22
C PRO A 5 -9.55 1.16 1.03
N THR A 6 -10.19 2.07 0.30
CA THR A 6 -9.68 3.43 0.08
C THR A 6 -10.11 4.32 1.25
N ARG A 7 -9.17 5.13 1.76
CA ARG A 7 -9.44 6.15 2.78
C ARG A 7 -8.85 7.48 2.33
N CYS A 8 -9.66 8.53 2.34
CA CYS A 8 -9.19 9.91 2.08
C CYS A 8 -8.70 10.53 3.39
N ILE A 9 -7.53 11.17 3.35
CA ILE A 9 -6.91 11.85 4.49
C ILE A 9 -6.44 13.24 4.05
N ALA A 10 -6.57 14.22 4.92
CA ALA A 10 -6.01 15.55 4.69
C ALA A 10 -4.52 15.54 5.05
N LEU A 11 -3.68 16.06 4.16
CA LEU A 11 -2.23 16.20 4.38
C LEU A 11 -1.88 17.68 4.47
N THR A 12 -0.86 18.01 5.27
CA THR A 12 -0.27 19.35 5.26
C THR A 12 0.52 19.55 3.96
N LYS A 13 0.75 20.82 3.58
CA LYS A 13 1.50 21.17 2.36
C LYS A 13 2.91 20.56 2.34
N GLU A 14 3.55 20.48 3.51
CA GLU A 14 4.88 19.90 3.69
C GLU A 14 4.89 18.40 3.39
N LEU A 15 3.90 17.65 3.90
CA LEU A 15 3.75 16.22 3.63
C LEU A 15 3.44 15.97 2.15
N GLU A 16 2.60 16.82 1.54
CA GLU A 16 2.29 16.73 0.12
C GLU A 16 3.53 16.96 -0.77
N ALA A 17 4.37 17.93 -0.41
CA ALA A 17 5.64 18.18 -1.08
C ALA A 17 6.61 16.99 -0.94
N TYR A 18 6.68 16.39 0.26
CA TYR A 18 7.46 15.19 0.50
C TYR A 18 6.97 14.02 -0.37
N LEU A 19 5.65 13.74 -0.39
CA LEU A 19 5.09 12.67 -1.23
C LEU A 19 5.42 12.88 -2.71
N ARG A 20 5.29 14.11 -3.22
CA ARG A 20 5.68 14.45 -4.60
C ARG A 20 7.15 14.18 -4.88
N SER A 21 8.05 14.59 -3.98
CA SER A 21 9.49 14.34 -4.14
C SER A 21 9.79 12.84 -4.19
N GLN A 22 9.15 12.05 -3.32
CA GLN A 22 9.31 10.60 -3.29
C GLN A 22 8.82 9.92 -4.59
N VAL A 23 7.71 10.38 -5.17
CA VAL A 23 7.23 9.87 -6.47
C VAL A 23 8.15 10.32 -7.60
N ALA A 24 8.56 11.59 -7.61
CA ALA A 24 9.47 12.14 -8.62
C ALA A 24 10.85 11.46 -8.62
N SER A 25 11.30 10.94 -7.47
CA SER A 25 12.51 10.13 -7.38
C SER A 25 12.44 8.79 -8.15
N GLY A 26 11.25 8.37 -8.58
CA GLY A 26 11.02 7.10 -9.25
C GLY A 26 10.99 5.89 -8.32
N ARG A 27 11.24 6.07 -7.01
CA ARG A 27 11.22 4.99 -6.02
C ARG A 27 9.82 4.43 -5.74
N TYR A 28 8.78 5.24 -5.96
CA TYR A 28 7.38 4.87 -5.71
C TYR A 28 6.51 5.27 -6.89
N ALA A 29 5.57 4.40 -7.28
CA ALA A 29 4.68 4.69 -8.41
C ALA A 29 3.56 5.69 -8.06
N SER A 30 3.24 5.85 -6.78
CA SER A 30 2.16 6.75 -6.33
C SER A 30 2.31 7.22 -4.89
N ALA A 31 1.63 8.33 -4.58
CA ALA A 31 1.44 8.84 -3.22
C ALA A 31 0.94 7.75 -2.25
N SER A 32 -0.04 6.95 -2.66
CA SER A 32 -0.59 5.84 -1.86
C SER A 32 0.44 4.75 -1.55
N GLU A 33 1.47 4.59 -2.39
CA GLU A 33 2.55 3.64 -2.15
C GLU A 33 3.59 4.18 -1.18
N VAL A 34 3.89 5.48 -1.26
CA VAL A 34 4.71 6.17 -0.26
C VAL A 34 4.07 6.05 1.13
N VAL A 35 2.77 6.33 1.24
CA VAL A 35 2.03 6.27 2.52
C VAL A 35 2.00 4.85 3.08
N ARG A 36 1.72 3.83 2.25
CA ARG A 36 1.75 2.43 2.71
C ARG A 36 3.13 2.01 3.20
N SER A 37 4.19 2.48 2.55
CA SER A 37 5.57 2.17 2.94
C SER A 37 5.94 2.87 4.25
N ALA A 38 5.55 4.13 4.43
CA ALA A 38 5.74 4.86 5.69
C ALA A 38 5.00 4.18 6.87
N LEU A 39 3.75 3.75 6.66
CA LEU A 39 2.99 3.04 7.68
C LEU A 39 3.63 1.70 8.06
N ARG A 40 4.17 0.94 7.08
CA ARG A 40 4.91 -0.30 7.39
C ARG A 40 6.14 -0.05 8.25
N LEU A 41 6.91 1.00 7.96
CA LEU A 41 8.07 1.39 8.77
C LEU A 41 7.67 1.82 10.19
N MET A 42 6.54 2.53 10.32
CA MET A 42 5.99 2.93 11.62
C MET A 42 5.60 1.71 12.45
N ILE A 43 4.88 0.76 11.85
CA ILE A 43 4.47 -0.51 12.48
C ILE A 43 5.69 -1.31 12.95
N ASP A 44 6.71 -1.43 12.10
CA ASP A 44 7.97 -2.14 12.42
C ASP A 44 8.67 -1.51 13.63
N ARG A 45 8.75 -0.17 13.64
CA ARG A 45 9.33 0.59 14.77
C ARG A 45 8.53 0.45 16.06
N GLU A 46 7.21 0.42 15.97
CA GLU A 46 6.31 0.31 17.13
C GLU A 46 6.21 -1.12 17.66
N GLY A 47 6.76 -2.11 16.96
CA GLY A 47 6.60 -3.53 17.31
C GLY A 47 5.15 -4.00 17.24
N ALA A 48 4.26 -3.20 16.65
CA ALA A 48 2.89 -3.60 16.41
C ALA A 48 2.92 -4.71 15.36
N ILE A 49 2.57 -5.94 15.74
CA ILE A 49 2.46 -7.02 14.77
C ILE A 49 1.25 -6.71 13.89
N LEU A 50 1.46 -6.05 12.73
CA LEU A 50 0.55 -6.28 11.62
C LEU A 50 0.83 -7.70 11.18
N VAL A 51 -0.02 -8.62 11.61
CA VAL A 51 -0.01 -9.98 11.07
C VAL A 51 -0.27 -9.81 9.57
N PRO A 52 0.71 -10.11 8.70
CA PRO A 52 0.43 -10.15 7.27
C PRO A 52 -0.65 -11.21 7.12
N ARG A 53 -1.83 -10.83 6.60
CA ARG A 53 -2.83 -11.82 6.24
C ARG A 53 -2.22 -12.63 5.10
N ALA A 54 -1.55 -13.73 5.46
CA ALA A 54 -0.97 -14.69 4.55
C ALA A 54 -2.05 -15.10 3.54
N GLY A 55 -1.63 -15.22 2.28
CA GLY A 55 -2.49 -15.18 1.10
C GLY A 55 -3.76 -16.01 1.22
N VAL A 56 -4.90 -15.37 0.96
CA VAL A 56 -6.00 -16.10 0.32
C VAL A 56 -5.63 -16.24 -1.15
N ALA A 57 -4.96 -17.35 -1.46
CA ALA A 57 -4.75 -17.81 -2.82
C ALA A 57 -6.11 -17.77 -3.55
N GLY A 58 -6.26 -16.84 -4.47
CA GLY A 58 -7.38 -16.87 -5.40
C GLY A 58 -7.21 -18.10 -6.29
N PRO A 59 -8.21 -19.00 -6.38
CA PRO A 59 -8.16 -20.05 -7.38
C PRO A 59 -8.17 -19.39 -8.76
N LYS A 60 -7.08 -19.62 -9.50
CA LYS A 60 -6.90 -19.23 -10.90
C LYS A 60 -8.00 -19.89 -11.72
N ALA A 61 -8.79 -19.08 -12.42
CA ALA A 61 -9.71 -19.54 -13.44
C ALA A 61 -8.92 -20.04 -14.66
N GLY A 62 -9.36 -21.19 -15.18
CA GLY A 62 -9.00 -21.76 -16.48
C GLY A 62 -9.31 -23.26 -16.45
N HIS A 63 -9.86 -23.90 -17.47
CA HIS A 63 -10.42 -23.48 -18.75
C HIS A 63 -11.12 -24.75 -19.31
N LYS A 64 -12.32 -24.60 -19.90
CA LYS A 64 -13.00 -25.44 -20.92
C LYS A 64 -12.85 -26.97 -20.91
N SER A 65 -13.97 -27.70 -20.99
CA SER A 65 -14.42 -28.48 -22.18
C SER A 65 -15.42 -29.60 -21.81
N ALA A 66 -16.29 -29.91 -22.78
CA ALA A 66 -17.31 -30.97 -22.87
C ALA A 66 -18.69 -30.65 -22.29
#